data_AF-A8G4R5-F1
#
_entry.id   AF-A8G4R5-F1
#
_cell.length_a   1.000
_cell.length_b   1.000
_cell.length_c   1.000
_cell.angle_alpha   90.00
_cell.angle_beta   90.00
_cell.angle_gamma   90.00
#
_symmetry.space_group_name_H-M   'P 1'
#
loop_
_entity.id
_entity.type
_entity.pdbx_description
1 polymer ?
#
loop_
_entity_poly.entity_id
_entity_poly.type
_entity_poly.pdbx_seq_one_letter_code
_entity_poly.pdbx_strand_id
1 'polypeptide(L)'
;MLSEIFAVLGQTLSIYSFILIIRILLTWFPGIDWSNGVLSALTSITDPYLNIFRGIIPPIGGFDISSLLAFLLLNVIQNLITNLQYASLGYS
;
A
#
# COMPACT_ATOMS: atom_id res chain seq x y z
N MET A 1 -15.99 15.54 -13.89
CA MET A 1 -15.09 16.22 -12.92
C MET A 1 -14.87 15.37 -11.67
N LEU A 2 -15.91 15.01 -10.92
CA LEU A 2 -15.76 14.13 -9.73
C LEU A 2 -15.22 12.73 -10.10
N SER A 3 -15.71 12.15 -11.20
CA SER A 3 -15.23 10.89 -11.77
C SER A 3 -13.72 10.89 -12.07
N GLU A 4 -13.21 11.99 -12.62
CA GLU A 4 -11.78 12.16 -12.95
C GLU A 4 -10.93 12.19 -11.68
N ILE A 5 -11.41 12.84 -10.61
CA ILE A 5 -10.73 12.86 -9.32
C ILE A 5 -10.64 11.44 -8.75
N PHE A 6 -11.72 10.67 -8.79
CA PHE A 6 -11.70 9.28 -8.35
C PHE A 6 -10.81 8.40 -9.21
N ALA A 7 -10.77 8.63 -10.53
CA ALA A 7 -9.90 7.90 -11.45
C ALA A 7 -8.42 8.14 -11.11
N VAL A 8 -8.01 9.40 -10.92
CA VAL A 8 -6.64 9.76 -10.54
C VAL A 8 -6.29 9.15 -9.18
N LEU A 9 -7.17 9.28 -8.18
CA LEU A 9 -6.95 8.69 -6.85
C LEU A 9 -6.82 7.16 -6.92
N GLY A 10 -7.71 6.49 -7.65
CA GLY A 10 -7.67 5.04 -7.85
C GLY A 10 -6.37 4.59 -8.51
N GLN A 11 -5.90 5.34 -9.52
CA GLN A 11 -4.64 5.06 -10.19
C GLN A 11 -3.43 5.30 -9.29
N THR A 12 -3.41 6.39 -8.52
CA THR A 12 -2.36 6.66 -7.52
C THR A 12 -2.28 5.54 -6.48
N LEU A 13 -3.42 5.11 -5.94
CA LEU A 13 -3.45 4.00 -4.98
C LEU A 13 -3.03 2.67 -5.59
N SER A 14 -3.32 2.44 -6.87
CA SER A 14 -2.85 1.25 -7.59
C SER A 14 -1.33 1.21 -7.70
N ILE A 15 -0.71 2.33 -8.10
CA ILE A 15 0.75 2.47 -8.15
C ILE A 15 1.33 2.29 -6.74
N TYR A 16 0.75 2.92 -5.73
CA TYR A 16 1.19 2.79 -4.34
C TYR A 16 1.08 1.36 -3.81
N SER A 17 -0.01 0.67 -4.14
CA SER A 17 -0.22 -0.75 -3.80
C SER A 17 0.86 -1.64 -4.42
N PHE A 18 1.22 -1.40 -5.68
CA PHE A 18 2.31 -2.12 -6.34
C PHE A 18 3.67 -1.88 -5.66
N ILE A 19 3.96 -0.63 -5.29
CA ILE A 19 5.17 -0.26 -4.53
C ILE A 19 5.19 -0.98 -3.17
N LEU A 20 4.06 -1.03 -2.46
CA LEU A 20 3.93 -1.76 -1.20
C LEU A 20 4.12 -3.26 -1.35
N ILE A 21 3.56 -3.88 -2.39
CA ILE A 21 3.78 -5.30 -2.68
C ILE A 21 5.28 -5.56 -2.85
N ILE A 22 5.98 -4.75 -3.64
CA ILE A 22 7.43 -4.86 -3.79
C ILE A 22 8.13 -4.75 -2.43
N ARG A 23 7.79 -3.74 -1.62
CA ARG A 23 8.36 -3.56 -0.27
C ARG A 23 8.17 -4.81 0.60
N ILE A 24 6.97 -5.37 0.62
CA ILE A 24 6.64 -6.56 1.42
C ILE A 24 7.40 -7.78 0.93
N LEU A 25 7.39 -8.06 -0.38
CA LEU A 25 8.13 -9.18 -0.95
C LEU A 25 9.63 -9.08 -0.65
N LEU A 26 10.21 -7.88 -0.75
CA LEU A 26 11.62 -7.64 -0.43
C LEU A 26 11.93 -7.88 1.07
N THR A 27 11.01 -7.63 1.99
CA THR A 27 11.24 -7.94 3.42
C THR A 27 11.37 -9.43 3.71
N TRP A 28 10.91 -10.30 2.82
CA TRP A 28 11.06 -11.76 2.98
C TRP A 28 12.43 -12.28 2.58
N PHE A 29 13.23 -11.47 1.88
CA PHE A 29 14.59 -11.82 1.50
C PHE A 29 15.57 -11.36 2.59
N PRO A 30 16.20 -12.29 3.34
CA PRO A 30 17.22 -11.92 4.32
C PRO A 30 18.47 -11.38 3.62
N GLY A 31 19.11 -10.38 4.21
CA GLY A 31 20.38 -9.82 3.70
C GLY A 31 20.25 -8.70 2.67
N ILE A 32 19.05 -8.18 2.42
CA ILE A 32 18.86 -6.98 1.59
C ILE A 32 19.44 -5.75 2.28
N ASP A 33 20.28 -5.01 1.54
CA ASP A 33 20.81 -3.72 1.96
C ASP A 33 19.80 -2.59 1.69
N TRP A 34 19.00 -2.29 2.72
CA TRP A 34 18.03 -1.21 2.71
C TRP A 34 18.65 0.19 2.66
N SER A 35 19.97 0.32 2.83
CA SER A 35 20.67 1.61 2.73
C SER A 35 20.98 2.02 1.29
N ASN A 36 20.82 1.10 0.32
CA ASN A 36 21.03 1.45 -1.08
C ASN A 36 20.03 2.53 -1.54
N GLY A 37 20.39 3.34 -2.55
CA GLY A 37 19.59 4.52 -2.91
C GLY A 37 18.15 4.20 -3.35
N VAL A 38 17.93 3.09 -4.07
CA VAL A 38 16.61 2.71 -4.58
C VAL A 38 15.70 2.18 -3.47
N LEU A 39 16.21 1.32 -2.60
CA LEU A 39 15.45 0.75 -1.49
C LEU A 39 15.24 1.78 -0.38
N SER A 40 16.19 2.69 -0.16
CA SER A 40 16.00 3.82 0.75
C SER A 40 14.87 4.75 0.28
N ALA A 41 14.74 4.97 -1.03
CA ALA A 41 13.58 5.68 -1.58
C ALA A 41 12.28 4.89 -1.36
N LEU A 42 12.31 3.56 -1.58
CA LEU A 42 11.17 2.68 -1.32
C LEU A 42 10.71 2.73 0.14
N THR A 43 11.64 2.64 1.10
CA THR A 43 11.34 2.77 2.53
C THR A 43 10.82 4.16 2.85
N SER A 44 11.39 5.22 2.29
CA SER A 44 10.93 6.60 2.53
C SER A 44 9.48 6.82 2.09
N ILE A 45 9.05 6.17 1.00
CA ILE A 45 7.67 6.26 0.48
C ILE A 45 6.70 5.38 1.27
N THR A 46 7.14 4.19 1.71
CA THR A 46 6.25 3.19 2.32
C THR A 46 6.20 3.25 3.84
N ASP A 47 7.28 3.64 4.50
CA ASP A 47 7.39 3.63 5.96
C ASP A 47 6.39 4.56 6.66
N PRO A 48 6.09 5.80 6.22
CA PRO A 48 5.08 6.63 6.88
C PRO A 48 3.72 5.96 7.01
N TYR A 49 3.31 5.21 5.98
CA TYR A 49 2.08 4.43 5.99
C TYR A 49 2.20 3.17 6.85
N LEU A 50 3.27 2.38 6.65
CA LEU A 50 3.48 1.14 7.41
C LEU A 50 3.65 1.41 8.91
N ASN A 51 4.25 2.54 9.30
CA ASN A 51 4.45 2.97 10.68
C ASN A 51 3.13 3.15 11.44
N ILE A 52 2.03 3.49 10.76
CA ILE A 52 0.71 3.56 11.39
C ILE A 52 0.27 2.19 11.90
N PHE A 53 0.69 1.11 11.21
CA PHE A 53 0.37 -0.26 11.56
C PHE A 53 1.45 -0.93 12.43
N ARG A 54 2.66 -0.35 12.50
CA ARG A 54 3.75 -0.90 13.31
C ARG A 54 3.34 -0.95 14.78
N GLY A 55 3.46 -2.13 15.39
CA GLY A 55 3.14 -2.34 16.79
C GLY A 55 1.67 -2.62 17.10
N ILE A 56 0.77 -2.59 16.10
CA ILE A 56 -0.62 -3.07 16.29
C ILE A 56 -0.63 -4.58 16.51
N ILE A 57 0.15 -5.31 15.70
CA ILE A 57 0.29 -6.76 15.79
C ILE A 57 1.75 -7.08 16.10
N PRO A 58 2.06 -7.82 17.19
CA PRO A 58 3.43 -8.25 17.45
C PRO A 58 3.92 -9.15 16.30
N PRO A 59 5.19 -9.04 15.88
CA PRO A 59 5.73 -9.86 14.80
C PRO A 59 5.68 -11.34 15.20
N ILE A 60 5.13 -12.18 14.33
CA ILE A 60 5.04 -13.63 14.55
C ILE A 60 6.04 -14.32 13.62
N GLY A 61 7.01 -15.03 14.20
CA GLY A 61 7.96 -15.83 13.42
C GLY A 61 8.89 -15.02 12.50
N GLY A 62 9.14 -13.75 12.80
CA GLY A 62 9.99 -12.87 11.99
C GLY A 62 9.31 -12.27 10.74
N PHE A 63 8.04 -12.60 10.51
CA PHE A 63 7.23 -11.98 9.46
C PHE A 63 6.56 -10.70 9.96
N ASP A 64 6.62 -9.64 9.15
CA ASP A 64 5.92 -8.40 9.43
C ASP A 64 4.44 -8.52 9.03
N ILE A 65 3.61 -8.90 10.01
CA ILE A 65 2.16 -8.98 9.84
C ILE A 65 1.55 -7.57 9.68
N SER A 66 2.20 -6.54 10.20
CA SER A 66 1.73 -5.15 10.09
C SER A 66 1.62 -4.72 8.62
N SER A 67 2.56 -5.14 7.78
CA SER A 67 2.54 -4.83 6.36
C SER A 67 1.41 -5.56 5.62
N LEU A 68 1.07 -6.78 6.02
CA LEU A 68 -0.08 -7.49 5.45
C LEU A 68 -1.39 -6.79 5.81
N LEU A 69 -1.55 -6.38 7.08
CA LEU A 69 -2.72 -5.61 7.51
C LEU A 69 -2.84 -4.28 6.75
N ALA A 70 -1.72 -3.57 6.58
CA ALA A 70 -1.67 -2.35 5.80
C ALA A 70 -2.11 -2.60 4.34
N PHE A 71 -1.59 -3.66 3.71
CA PHE A 71 -1.99 -4.03 2.36
C PHE A 71 -3.49 -4.36 2.24
N LEU A 72 -4.05 -5.07 3.21
CA LEU A 72 -5.49 -5.38 3.26
C LEU A 72 -6.33 -4.12 3.36
N LEU A 73 -5.97 -3.18 4.25
CA LEU A 73 -6.70 -1.91 4.36
C LEU A 73 -6.62 -1.11 3.05
N LEU A 74 -5.45 -1.05 2.42
CA LEU A 74 -5.28 -0.36 1.15
C LEU A 74 -6.18 -0.95 0.05
N ASN A 75 -6.31 -2.28 0.00
CA ASN A 75 -7.22 -2.95 -0.94
C ASN A 75 -8.67 -2.56 -0.68
N VAL A 76 -9.10 -2.51 0.59
CA VAL A 76 -10.46 -2.06 0.93
C VAL A 76 -10.70 -0.63 0.46
N ILE A 77 -9.76 0.28 0.72
CA ILE A 77 -9.84 1.68 0.30
C ILE A 77 -9.93 1.78 -1.24
N GLN A 78 -9.12 1.01 -1.96
CA GLN A 78 -9.13 1.01 -3.42
C GLN A 78 -10.47 0.53 -3.97
N ASN A 79 -11.01 -0.58 -3.44
CA ASN A 79 -12.33 -1.07 -3.83
C ASN A 79 -13.43 -0.03 -3.56
N LEU A 80 -13.38 0.66 -2.42
CA LEU A 80 -14.35 1.72 -2.12
C LEU A 80 -14.26 2.85 -3.15
N ILE A 81 -13.07 3.31 -3.50
CA ILE A 81 -12.89 4.39 -4.49
C ILE A 81 -13.37 3.95 -5.87
N THR A 82 -13.09 2.72 -6.29
CA THR A 82 -13.59 2.17 -7.55
C THR A 82 -15.12 2.11 -7.60
N ASN A 83 -15.77 1.66 -6.51
CA ASN A 83 -17.22 1.67 -6.42
C ASN A 83 -17.81 3.08 -6.46
N LEU A 84 -17.20 4.03 -5.74
CA LEU A 84 -17.60 5.43 -5.75
C LEU A 84 -17.42 6.06 -7.13
N GLN A 85 -16.37 5.68 -7.87
CA GLN A 85 -16.16 6.08 -9.25
C GLN A 85 -17.30 5.59 -10.15
N TYR A 86 -17.66 4.30 -10.09
CA TYR A 86 -18.78 3.75 -10.86
C TYR A 86 -20.12 4.41 -10.53
N ALA A 87 -20.40 4.60 -9.23
CA ALA A 87 -21.60 5.30 -8.78
C ALA A 87 -21.64 6.76 -9.29
N SER A 88 -20.49 7.47 -9.29
CA SER A 88 -20.41 8.85 -9.80
C SER A 88 -20.62 8.97 -11.30
N LEU A 89 -20.43 7.87 -12.04
CA LEU A 89 -20.67 7.77 -13.48
C LEU A 89 -22.09 7.30 -13.80
N GLY A 90 -22.90 6.98 -12.78
CA GLY A 90 -24.27 6.48 -12.95
C GLY A 90 -24.33 5.00 -13.39
N TYR A 91 -23.21 4.28 -13.33
CA TYR A 91 -23.18 2.84 -13.55
C TYR A 91 -23.44 2.14 -12.20
N SER A 92 -24.66 1.63 -12.02
CA SER A 92 -25.08 0.81 -10.86
C SER A 92 -24.98 -0.68 -11.15
#